data_AF-A0A9E4VWY1-F1
#
_entry.id   AF-A0A9E4VWY1-F1
#
_cell.length_a   1.000
_cell.length_b   1.000
_cell.length_c   1.000
_cell.angle_alpha   90.00
_cell.angle_beta   90.00
_cell.angle_gamma   90.00
#
_symmetry.space_group_name_H-M   'P 1'
#
loop_
_entity.id
_entity.type
_entity.pdbx_description
1 polymer ?
#
loop_
_entity_poly.entity_id
_entity_poly.type
_entity_poly.pdbx_seq_one_letter_code
_entity_poly.pdbx_strand_id
1 'polypeptide(L)'
;MEEFTRLAETDAEKEAGRRVGQIHGGFGEISDKIIGVTNGIQASLTRLNQVVANIEQILSGQLEVLIDRDAPDGLLKLEAVLNMGIRLDKAYLAIQSYMASPDLRFRETVREEQTEFKEFEATFRSSQLSISEELMVGVIDDVFLDVVAMGARVMDQVDERRILLVDLADDLEEIDRIVIEDIQPLILAETFEALDGAEASVDVATLAVFILIALGAVVGGGTALIVARQIVNPIVRLTNVAVELGKGNLGARASAETNDEIGTLANSFNQMGAARQRAENQRVALIAELAAQNAELAQLDELKDNFLSSVSHELRTPLTAIKGSAEILLDEDGVTEEVQNQFLTIINVESDRLTRLINDVLDLARYEADQEIWNDQPNPMSDIVGSAVAGIQSLAIQKHLDVSVSLDSDLSDVWCDQDKINQVLTNLLSNAIKFTSNAVRSRYLLRSHLPLVAPAVTPPSRSGSPITELG
;
A
#
# COMPACT_ATOMS: atom_id res chain seq x y z
N MET A 1 -43.23 -16.74 -44.47
CA MET A 1 -42.37 -17.78 -45.08
C MET A 1 -40.96 -17.30 -45.41
N GLU A 2 -40.78 -16.17 -46.13
CA GLU A 2 -39.42 -15.66 -46.42
C GLU A 2 -38.59 -15.39 -45.16
N GLU A 3 -39.21 -14.79 -44.14
CA GLU A 3 -38.53 -14.50 -42.87
C GLU A 3 -38.15 -15.78 -42.10
N PHE A 4 -39.03 -16.79 -42.09
CA PHE A 4 -38.75 -18.10 -41.50
C PHE A 4 -37.59 -18.81 -42.21
N THR A 5 -37.56 -18.76 -43.55
CA THR A 5 -36.48 -19.37 -44.35
C THR A 5 -35.14 -18.67 -44.14
N ARG A 6 -35.15 -17.36 -43.88
CA ARG A 6 -33.95 -16.57 -43.55
C ARG A 6 -33.40 -16.91 -42.16
N LEU A 7 -34.29 -17.21 -41.21
CA LEU A 7 -33.95 -17.48 -39.81
C LEU A 7 -33.64 -18.95 -39.52
N ALA A 8 -34.06 -19.87 -40.39
CA ALA A 8 -33.79 -21.30 -40.23
C ALA A 8 -32.30 -21.60 -40.40
N GLU A 9 -31.65 -22.05 -39.33
CA GLU A 9 -30.23 -22.38 -39.31
C GLU A 9 -30.02 -23.87 -39.64
N THR A 10 -30.89 -24.75 -39.11
CA THR A 10 -30.76 -26.20 -39.26
C THR A 10 -31.46 -26.76 -40.51
N ASP A 11 -30.99 -27.91 -41.01
CA ASP A 11 -31.62 -28.59 -42.14
C ASP A 11 -33.04 -29.06 -41.83
N ALA A 12 -33.32 -29.38 -40.56
CA ALA A 12 -34.64 -29.78 -40.07
C ALA A 12 -35.63 -28.60 -40.08
N GLU A 13 -35.23 -27.41 -39.62
CA GLU A 13 -36.05 -26.20 -39.71
C GLU A 13 -36.35 -25.83 -41.17
N LYS A 14 -35.35 -25.91 -42.05
CA LYS A 14 -35.52 -25.63 -43.48
C LYS A 14 -36.49 -26.61 -44.14
N GLU A 15 -36.47 -27.88 -43.76
CA GLU A 15 -37.43 -28.89 -44.24
C GLU A 15 -38.85 -28.60 -43.74
N ALA A 16 -39.04 -28.38 -42.44
CA ALA A 16 -40.34 -28.05 -41.88
C ALA A 16 -40.94 -26.77 -42.51
N GLY A 17 -40.10 -25.73 -42.69
CA GLY A 17 -40.49 -24.51 -43.40
C GLY A 17 -40.87 -24.75 -44.85
N ARG A 18 -40.14 -25.60 -45.58
CA ARG A 18 -40.51 -25.95 -46.97
C ARG A 18 -41.86 -26.66 -47.03
N ARG A 19 -42.14 -27.60 -46.10
CA ARG A 19 -43.42 -28.30 -46.02
C ARG A 19 -44.59 -27.35 -45.75
N VAL A 20 -44.47 -26.47 -44.74
CA VAL A 20 -45.48 -25.44 -44.48
C VAL A 20 -45.67 -24.52 -45.68
N GLY A 21 -44.58 -24.13 -46.35
CA GLY A 21 -44.62 -23.29 -47.54
C GLY A 21 -45.33 -23.94 -48.74
N GLN A 22 -45.17 -25.25 -48.91
CA GLN A 22 -45.87 -26.01 -49.96
C GLN A 22 -47.38 -26.05 -49.70
N ILE A 23 -47.80 -26.38 -48.47
CA ILE A 23 -49.23 -26.45 -48.09
C ILE A 23 -49.86 -25.06 -48.20
N HIS A 24 -49.23 -24.03 -47.64
CA HIS A 24 -49.70 -22.65 -47.74
C HIS A 24 -49.77 -22.16 -49.20
N GLY A 25 -48.88 -22.63 -50.08
CA GLY A 25 -48.94 -22.33 -51.51
C GLY A 25 -50.22 -22.83 -52.19
N GLY A 26 -50.76 -23.96 -51.72
CA GLY A 26 -52.02 -24.55 -52.20
C GLY A 26 -53.28 -23.78 -51.76
N PHE A 27 -53.21 -23.00 -50.67
CA PHE A 27 -54.35 -22.23 -50.16
C PHE A 27 -54.92 -21.23 -51.17
N GLY A 28 -54.06 -20.59 -51.95
CA GLY A 28 -54.52 -19.66 -52.98
C GLY A 28 -55.43 -20.37 -54.00
N GLU A 29 -55.01 -21.55 -54.47
CA GLU A 29 -55.75 -22.31 -55.46
C GLU A 29 -57.08 -22.86 -54.89
N ILE A 30 -57.07 -23.40 -53.67
CA ILE A 30 -58.29 -23.91 -53.01
C ILE A 30 -59.25 -22.76 -52.71
N SER A 31 -58.75 -21.62 -52.22
CA SER A 31 -59.57 -20.45 -51.93
C SER A 31 -60.24 -19.90 -53.20
N ASP A 32 -59.49 -19.77 -54.29
CA ASP A 32 -60.01 -19.33 -55.58
C ASP A 32 -61.09 -20.29 -56.11
N LYS A 33 -60.90 -21.60 -55.97
CA LYS A 33 -61.92 -22.61 -56.32
C LYS A 33 -63.17 -22.47 -55.46
N ILE A 34 -63.04 -22.33 -54.14
CA ILE A 34 -64.18 -22.14 -53.22
C ILE A 34 -65.00 -20.90 -53.62
N ILE A 35 -64.32 -19.79 -53.90
CA ILE A 35 -64.95 -18.54 -54.35
C ILE A 35 -65.67 -18.77 -55.69
N GLY A 36 -65.01 -19.43 -56.65
CA GLY A 36 -65.56 -19.77 -57.95
C GLY A 36 -66.83 -20.60 -57.86
N VAL A 37 -66.81 -21.69 -57.08
CA VAL A 37 -67.96 -22.57 -56.86
C VAL A 37 -69.08 -21.82 -56.13
N THR A 38 -68.76 -21.00 -55.14
CA THR A 38 -69.75 -20.19 -54.40
C THR A 38 -70.47 -19.20 -55.33
N ASN A 39 -69.74 -18.52 -56.19
CA ASN A 39 -70.32 -17.65 -57.23
C ASN A 39 -71.18 -18.45 -58.22
N GLY A 40 -70.73 -19.66 -58.58
CA GLY A 40 -71.47 -20.61 -59.41
C GLY A 40 -72.82 -21.01 -58.80
N ILE A 41 -72.84 -21.37 -57.51
CA ILE A 41 -74.08 -21.69 -56.76
C ILE A 41 -75.05 -20.52 -56.83
N GLN A 42 -74.58 -19.30 -56.57
CA GLN A 42 -75.44 -18.11 -56.57
C GLN A 42 -76.05 -17.83 -57.96
N ALA A 43 -75.26 -18.02 -59.04
CA ALA A 43 -75.74 -17.87 -60.40
C ALA A 43 -76.77 -18.97 -60.78
N SER A 44 -76.48 -20.23 -60.42
CA SER A 44 -77.37 -21.37 -60.65
C SER A 44 -78.69 -21.23 -59.90
N LEU A 45 -78.64 -20.79 -58.64
CA LEU A 45 -79.83 -20.52 -57.82
C LEU A 45 -80.68 -19.40 -58.40
N THR A 46 -80.07 -18.29 -58.83
CA THR A 46 -80.81 -17.17 -59.44
C THR A 46 -81.60 -17.62 -60.66
N ARG A 47 -80.99 -18.45 -61.52
CA ARG A 47 -81.66 -19.02 -62.69
C ARG A 47 -82.71 -20.06 -62.31
N LEU A 48 -82.44 -20.94 -61.33
CA LEU A 48 -83.41 -21.90 -60.83
C LEU A 48 -84.67 -21.19 -60.34
N ASN A 49 -84.55 -20.14 -59.54
CA ASN A 49 -85.67 -19.35 -59.04
C ASN A 49 -86.50 -18.76 -60.20
N GLN A 50 -85.85 -18.29 -61.26
CA GLN A 50 -86.53 -17.78 -62.44
C GLN A 50 -87.29 -18.89 -63.20
N VAL A 51 -86.66 -20.06 -63.36
CA VAL A 51 -87.28 -21.18 -64.10
C VAL A 51 -88.46 -21.75 -63.30
N VAL A 52 -88.32 -21.91 -61.98
CA VAL A 52 -89.40 -22.33 -61.06
C VAL A 52 -90.58 -21.34 -61.12
N ALA A 53 -90.32 -20.04 -61.03
CA ALA A 53 -91.38 -19.03 -61.18
C ALA A 53 -92.07 -19.08 -62.56
N ASN A 54 -91.32 -19.36 -63.62
CA ASN A 54 -91.88 -19.49 -64.97
C ASN A 54 -92.83 -20.69 -65.07
N ILE A 55 -92.45 -21.87 -64.56
CA ILE A 55 -93.28 -23.07 -64.61
C ILE A 55 -94.52 -22.93 -63.71
N GLU A 56 -94.42 -22.28 -62.55
CA GLU A 56 -95.57 -21.93 -61.70
C GLU A 56 -96.56 -21.02 -62.45
N GLN A 57 -96.05 -20.00 -63.17
CA GLN A 57 -96.87 -19.11 -63.98
C GLN A 57 -97.55 -19.85 -65.14
N ILE A 58 -96.89 -20.82 -65.78
CA ILE A 58 -97.50 -21.62 -66.84
C ILE A 58 -98.56 -22.55 -66.25
N LEU A 59 -98.30 -23.21 -65.12
CA LEU A 59 -99.25 -24.11 -64.45
C LEU A 59 -100.53 -23.37 -64.01
N SER A 60 -100.42 -22.37 -63.15
CA SER A 60 -101.59 -21.68 -62.57
C SER A 60 -102.12 -20.53 -63.42
N GLY A 61 -101.27 -19.86 -64.19
CA GLY A 61 -101.63 -18.66 -64.94
C GLY A 61 -102.09 -18.92 -66.38
N GLN A 62 -101.73 -20.08 -66.96
CA GLN A 62 -102.04 -20.40 -68.36
C GLN A 62 -102.78 -21.73 -68.48
N LEU A 63 -102.20 -22.83 -68.00
CA LEU A 63 -102.78 -24.17 -68.14
C LEU A 63 -104.07 -24.32 -67.33
N GLU A 64 -104.09 -23.89 -66.06
CA GLU A 64 -105.28 -23.95 -65.21
C GLU A 64 -106.49 -23.19 -65.81
N VAL A 65 -106.24 -22.06 -66.47
CA VAL A 65 -107.27 -21.19 -67.08
C VAL A 65 -107.86 -21.81 -68.34
N LEU A 66 -107.11 -22.66 -69.05
CA LEU A 66 -107.56 -23.33 -70.28
C LEU A 66 -108.50 -24.52 -70.02
N ILE A 67 -108.55 -25.03 -68.80
CA ILE A 67 -109.34 -26.21 -68.44
C ILE A 67 -110.83 -25.85 -68.33
N ASP A 68 -111.67 -26.50 -69.13
CA ASP A 68 -113.13 -26.40 -69.01
C ASP A 68 -113.60 -27.16 -67.76
N ARG A 69 -114.16 -26.42 -66.80
CA ARG A 69 -114.62 -26.98 -65.51
C ARG A 69 -115.89 -27.81 -65.64
N ASP A 70 -116.67 -27.59 -66.70
CA ASP A 70 -117.93 -28.29 -66.93
C ASP A 70 -117.73 -29.57 -67.75
N ALA A 71 -116.50 -29.83 -68.22
CA ALA A 71 -116.13 -31.06 -68.90
C ALA A 71 -116.03 -32.26 -67.93
N PRO A 72 -116.36 -33.50 -68.37
CA PRO A 72 -116.33 -34.69 -67.50
C PRO A 72 -114.98 -34.98 -66.83
N ASP A 73 -113.87 -34.52 -67.43
CA ASP A 73 -112.49 -34.69 -66.99
C ASP A 73 -111.85 -33.40 -66.41
N GLY A 74 -112.57 -32.27 -66.41
CA GLY A 74 -112.04 -30.97 -65.99
C GLY A 74 -111.55 -30.91 -64.54
N LEU A 75 -112.26 -31.59 -63.63
CA LEU A 75 -111.92 -31.63 -62.20
C LEU A 75 -110.65 -32.44 -61.94
N LEU A 76 -110.46 -33.54 -62.67
CA LEU A 76 -109.26 -34.39 -62.62
C LEU A 76 -108.03 -33.66 -63.20
N LYS A 77 -108.21 -32.90 -64.29
CA LYS A 77 -107.17 -32.04 -64.87
C LYS A 77 -106.72 -30.93 -63.92
N LEU A 78 -107.67 -30.26 -63.25
CA LEU A 78 -107.36 -29.24 -62.24
C LEU A 78 -106.60 -29.83 -61.05
N GLU A 79 -107.03 -31.00 -60.56
CA GLU A 79 -106.33 -31.71 -59.49
C GLU A 79 -104.90 -32.09 -59.89
N ALA A 80 -104.69 -32.54 -61.13
CA ALA A 80 -103.35 -32.86 -61.64
C ALA A 80 -102.45 -31.61 -61.73
N VAL A 81 -102.96 -30.46 -62.22
CA VAL A 81 -102.21 -29.20 -62.28
C VAL A 81 -101.85 -28.68 -60.88
N LEU A 82 -102.80 -28.72 -59.94
CA LEU A 82 -102.55 -28.32 -58.55
C LEU A 82 -101.48 -29.21 -57.90
N ASN A 83 -101.58 -30.53 -58.08
CA ASN A 83 -100.60 -31.46 -57.51
C ASN A 83 -99.22 -31.29 -58.16
N MET A 84 -99.13 -31.04 -59.47
CA MET A 84 -97.87 -30.67 -60.14
C MET A 84 -97.22 -29.44 -59.50
N GLY A 85 -97.99 -28.38 -59.23
CA GLY A 85 -97.49 -27.19 -58.52
C GLY A 85 -96.96 -27.52 -57.11
N ILE A 86 -97.72 -28.30 -56.33
CA ILE A 86 -97.29 -28.72 -54.97
C ILE A 86 -95.99 -29.53 -55.02
N ARG A 87 -95.84 -30.44 -55.99
CA ARG A 87 -94.62 -31.25 -56.15
C ARG A 87 -93.41 -30.40 -56.52
N LEU A 88 -93.59 -29.42 -57.40
CA LEU A 88 -92.56 -28.46 -57.75
C LEU A 88 -92.10 -27.65 -56.53
N ASP A 89 -93.03 -27.10 -55.75
CA ASP A 89 -92.73 -26.33 -54.53
C ASP A 89 -91.93 -27.15 -53.52
N LYS A 90 -92.34 -28.40 -53.31
CA LYS A 90 -91.65 -29.32 -52.39
C LYS A 90 -90.26 -29.69 -52.89
N ALA A 91 -90.09 -29.96 -54.18
CA ALA A 91 -88.77 -30.20 -54.77
C ALA A 91 -87.87 -28.98 -54.61
N TYR A 92 -88.39 -27.77 -54.88
CA TYR A 92 -87.65 -26.53 -54.72
C TYR A 92 -87.27 -26.26 -53.25
N LEU A 93 -88.17 -26.49 -52.30
CA LEU A 93 -87.90 -26.38 -50.87
C LEU A 93 -86.83 -27.39 -50.41
N ALA A 94 -86.84 -28.61 -50.94
CA ALA A 94 -85.81 -29.61 -50.66
C ALA A 94 -84.45 -29.21 -51.23
N ILE A 95 -84.38 -28.55 -52.40
CA ILE A 95 -83.14 -27.94 -52.92
C ILE A 95 -82.62 -26.86 -51.96
N GLN A 96 -83.47 -25.94 -51.52
CA GLN A 96 -83.07 -24.89 -50.57
C GLN A 96 -82.60 -25.47 -49.23
N SER A 97 -83.28 -26.51 -48.75
CA SER A 97 -82.93 -27.22 -47.51
C SER A 97 -81.59 -27.93 -47.63
N TYR A 98 -81.31 -28.54 -48.78
CA TYR A 98 -80.01 -29.12 -49.10
C TYR A 98 -78.88 -28.07 -49.09
N MET A 99 -79.13 -26.89 -49.64
CA MET A 99 -78.13 -25.80 -49.63
C MET A 99 -77.78 -25.33 -48.21
N ALA A 100 -78.78 -25.29 -47.32
CA ALA A 100 -78.60 -24.88 -45.93
C ALA A 100 -77.90 -25.97 -45.10
N SER A 101 -78.28 -27.23 -45.31
CA SER A 101 -77.72 -28.40 -44.62
C SER A 101 -77.69 -29.60 -45.56
N PRO A 102 -76.56 -29.84 -46.26
CA PRO A 102 -76.46 -30.94 -47.23
C PRO A 102 -76.68 -32.30 -46.56
N ASP A 103 -77.74 -32.98 -46.95
CA ASP A 103 -78.11 -34.32 -46.50
C ASP A 103 -78.68 -35.09 -47.70
N LEU A 104 -78.26 -36.36 -47.83
CA LEU A 104 -78.73 -37.26 -48.88
C LEU A 104 -80.26 -37.34 -48.95
N ARG A 105 -80.94 -37.24 -47.81
CA ARG A 105 -82.41 -37.27 -47.71
C ARG A 105 -83.09 -36.22 -48.59
N PHE A 106 -82.53 -35.01 -48.70
CA PHE A 106 -83.14 -33.98 -49.55
C PHE A 106 -82.96 -34.28 -51.04
N ARG A 107 -81.86 -34.95 -51.45
CA ARG A 107 -81.70 -35.40 -52.85
C ARG A 107 -82.72 -36.49 -53.19
N GLU A 108 -82.99 -37.38 -52.25
CA GLU A 108 -84.04 -38.39 -52.36
C GLU A 108 -85.41 -37.71 -52.49
N THR A 109 -85.74 -36.75 -51.60
CA THR A 109 -86.98 -35.96 -51.69
C THR A 109 -87.14 -35.27 -53.04
N VAL A 110 -86.09 -34.62 -53.57
CA VAL A 110 -86.16 -33.98 -54.88
C VAL A 110 -86.46 -34.99 -55.99
N ARG A 111 -85.85 -36.17 -55.95
CA ARG A 111 -86.09 -37.23 -56.94
C ARG A 111 -87.50 -37.82 -56.83
N GLU A 112 -88.00 -38.02 -55.62
CA GLU A 112 -89.36 -38.50 -55.35
C GLU A 112 -90.39 -37.50 -55.89
N GLU A 113 -90.28 -36.23 -55.50
CA GLU A 113 -91.21 -35.17 -55.91
C GLU A 113 -91.16 -34.95 -57.44
N GLN A 114 -89.99 -35.11 -58.08
CA GLN A 114 -89.87 -35.09 -59.54
C GLN A 114 -90.59 -36.26 -60.22
N THR A 115 -90.54 -37.44 -59.61
CA THR A 115 -91.22 -38.64 -60.13
C THR A 115 -92.73 -38.47 -60.01
N GLU A 116 -93.21 -38.03 -58.84
CA GLU A 116 -94.62 -37.78 -58.60
C GLU A 116 -95.16 -36.65 -59.51
N PHE A 117 -94.37 -35.60 -59.78
CA PHE A 117 -94.73 -34.57 -60.77
C PHE A 117 -95.05 -35.20 -62.14
N LYS A 118 -94.21 -36.12 -62.62
CA LYS A 118 -94.42 -36.82 -63.89
C LYS A 118 -95.62 -37.75 -63.88
N GLU A 119 -95.96 -38.34 -62.73
CA GLU A 119 -97.17 -39.16 -62.59
C GLU A 119 -98.45 -38.32 -62.72
N PHE A 120 -98.48 -37.13 -62.10
CA PHE A 120 -99.59 -36.19 -62.27
C PHE A 120 -99.66 -35.64 -63.69
N GLU A 121 -98.52 -35.36 -64.31
CA GLU A 121 -98.46 -34.95 -65.71
C GLU A 121 -99.01 -36.02 -66.66
N ALA A 122 -98.64 -37.29 -66.45
CA ALA A 122 -99.19 -38.42 -67.20
C ALA A 122 -100.71 -38.58 -66.97
N THR A 123 -101.18 -38.34 -65.74
CA THR A 123 -102.62 -38.33 -65.43
C THR A 123 -103.34 -37.23 -66.20
N PHE A 124 -102.77 -36.03 -66.28
CA PHE A 124 -103.30 -34.93 -67.09
C PHE A 124 -103.35 -35.30 -68.59
N ARG A 125 -102.28 -35.91 -69.11
CA ARG A 125 -102.19 -36.36 -70.51
C ARG A 125 -103.12 -37.53 -70.87
N SER A 126 -103.57 -38.30 -69.88
CA SER A 126 -104.51 -39.41 -70.09
C SER A 126 -105.96 -38.96 -70.36
N SER A 127 -106.26 -37.68 -70.14
CA SER A 127 -107.55 -37.03 -70.38
C SER A 127 -107.65 -36.47 -71.82
N GLN A 128 -108.84 -36.04 -72.27
CA GLN A 128 -109.00 -35.54 -73.64
C GLN A 128 -108.42 -34.12 -73.76
N LEU A 129 -107.28 -33.98 -74.44
CA LEU A 129 -106.56 -32.70 -74.57
C LEU A 129 -107.05 -31.87 -75.76
N SER A 130 -107.19 -30.56 -75.55
CA SER A 130 -107.18 -29.56 -76.61
C SER A 130 -105.76 -29.29 -77.10
N ILE A 131 -105.64 -28.74 -78.31
CA ILE A 131 -104.35 -28.37 -78.92
C ILE A 131 -103.57 -27.39 -78.01
N SER A 132 -104.27 -26.46 -77.35
CA SER A 132 -103.66 -25.49 -76.44
C SER A 132 -103.16 -26.13 -75.15
N GLU A 133 -103.90 -27.10 -74.58
CA GLU A 133 -103.46 -27.85 -73.40
C GLU A 133 -102.24 -28.74 -73.74
N GLU A 134 -102.26 -29.44 -74.88
CA GLU A 134 -101.14 -30.29 -75.31
C GLU A 134 -99.85 -29.47 -75.53
N LEU A 135 -99.96 -28.29 -76.15
CA LEU A 135 -98.83 -27.37 -76.30
C LEU A 135 -98.30 -26.89 -74.95
N MET A 136 -99.18 -26.53 -74.01
CA MET A 136 -98.77 -26.03 -72.69
C MET A 136 -98.12 -27.09 -71.82
N VAL A 137 -98.63 -28.32 -71.82
CA VAL A 137 -97.98 -29.43 -71.12
C VAL A 137 -96.62 -29.75 -71.75
N GLY A 138 -96.47 -29.64 -73.08
CA GLY A 138 -95.17 -29.75 -73.74
C GLY A 138 -94.17 -28.67 -73.31
N VAL A 139 -94.62 -27.43 -73.15
CA VAL A 139 -93.75 -26.35 -72.61
C VAL A 139 -93.40 -26.60 -71.14
N ILE A 140 -94.35 -27.09 -70.33
CA ILE A 140 -94.10 -27.47 -68.94
C ILE A 140 -93.05 -28.58 -68.86
N ASP A 141 -93.12 -29.58 -69.74
CA ASP A 141 -92.14 -30.66 -69.86
C ASP A 141 -90.71 -30.12 -70.05
N ASP A 142 -90.53 -29.24 -71.04
CA ASP A 142 -89.23 -28.65 -71.38
C ASP A 142 -88.69 -27.78 -70.23
N VAL A 143 -89.54 -26.92 -69.66
CA VAL A 143 -89.16 -26.05 -68.53
C VAL A 143 -88.90 -26.88 -67.27
N PHE A 144 -89.63 -27.96 -67.04
CA PHE A 144 -89.42 -28.86 -65.92
C PHE A 144 -88.06 -29.57 -66.00
N LEU A 145 -87.67 -30.03 -67.19
CA LEU A 145 -86.33 -30.60 -67.41
C LEU A 145 -85.22 -29.60 -67.05
N ASP A 146 -85.42 -28.31 -67.36
CA ASP A 146 -84.50 -27.25 -66.96
C ASP A 146 -84.45 -27.05 -65.43
N VAL A 147 -85.59 -27.13 -64.72
CA VAL A 147 -85.65 -27.09 -63.25
C VAL A 147 -84.87 -28.26 -62.64
N VAL A 148 -85.09 -29.48 -63.14
CA VAL A 148 -84.40 -30.70 -62.68
C VAL A 148 -82.89 -30.56 -62.87
N ALA A 149 -82.46 -30.17 -64.07
CA ALA A 149 -81.05 -30.00 -64.39
C ALA A 149 -80.40 -28.88 -63.58
N MET A 150 -81.12 -27.79 -63.30
CA MET A 150 -80.58 -26.69 -62.51
C MET A 150 -80.53 -27.02 -61.02
N GLY A 151 -81.54 -27.71 -60.48
CA GLY A 151 -81.54 -28.21 -59.11
C GLY A 151 -80.39 -29.18 -58.85
N ALA A 152 -80.16 -30.13 -59.75
CA ALA A 152 -79.02 -31.05 -59.66
C ALA A 152 -77.67 -30.30 -59.67
N ARG A 153 -77.50 -29.34 -60.59
CA ARG A 153 -76.28 -28.51 -60.65
C ARG A 153 -76.02 -27.73 -59.37
N VAL A 154 -77.06 -27.12 -58.77
CA VAL A 154 -76.91 -26.40 -57.50
C VAL A 154 -76.41 -27.34 -56.40
N MET A 155 -77.00 -28.54 -56.28
CA MET A 155 -76.59 -29.52 -55.27
C MET A 155 -75.16 -30.02 -55.49
N ASP A 156 -74.78 -30.31 -56.73
CA ASP A 156 -73.41 -30.75 -57.06
C ASP A 156 -72.37 -29.68 -56.71
N GLN A 157 -72.67 -28.42 -57.00
CA GLN A 157 -71.79 -27.30 -56.63
C GLN A 157 -71.71 -27.12 -55.10
N VAL A 158 -72.80 -27.36 -54.36
CA VAL A 158 -72.79 -27.33 -52.89
C VAL A 158 -71.89 -28.43 -52.33
N ASP A 159 -71.90 -29.62 -52.92
CA ASP A 159 -71.01 -30.73 -52.53
C ASP A 159 -69.55 -30.43 -52.86
N GLU A 160 -69.28 -29.91 -54.06
CA GLU A 160 -67.94 -29.52 -54.47
C GLU A 160 -67.34 -28.49 -53.51
N ARG A 161 -68.11 -27.45 -53.14
CA ARG A 161 -67.68 -26.45 -52.15
C ARG A 161 -67.40 -27.09 -50.79
N ARG A 162 -68.23 -28.05 -50.36
CA ARG A 162 -68.06 -28.74 -49.09
C ARG A 162 -66.75 -29.54 -49.06
N ILE A 163 -66.44 -30.27 -50.13
CA ILE A 163 -65.19 -31.03 -50.24
C ILE A 163 -63.99 -30.08 -50.16
N LEU A 164 -64.01 -28.99 -50.93
CA LEU A 164 -62.93 -27.99 -50.90
C LEU A 164 -62.73 -27.35 -49.51
N LEU A 165 -63.81 -27.15 -48.75
CA LEU A 165 -63.72 -26.65 -47.37
C LEU A 165 -63.13 -27.67 -46.40
N VAL A 166 -63.37 -28.97 -46.62
CA VAL A 166 -62.73 -30.05 -45.85
C VAL A 166 -61.24 -30.11 -46.19
N ASP A 167 -60.88 -30.10 -47.47
CA ASP A 167 -59.47 -30.10 -47.90
C ASP A 167 -58.70 -28.91 -47.30
N LEU A 168 -59.30 -27.72 -47.29
CA LEU A 168 -58.70 -26.53 -46.64
C LEU A 168 -58.52 -26.70 -45.13
N ALA A 169 -59.46 -27.36 -44.45
CA ALA A 169 -59.37 -27.61 -43.02
C ALA A 169 -58.27 -28.63 -42.70
N ASP A 170 -58.17 -29.70 -43.49
CA ASP A 170 -57.13 -30.73 -43.36
C ASP A 170 -55.73 -30.14 -43.58
N ASP A 171 -55.56 -29.29 -44.60
CA ASP A 171 -54.30 -28.59 -44.84
C ASP A 171 -53.91 -27.65 -43.67
N LEU A 172 -54.88 -26.97 -43.06
CA LEU A 172 -54.65 -26.12 -41.88
C LEU A 172 -54.23 -26.94 -40.65
N GLU A 173 -54.88 -28.09 -40.42
CA GLU A 173 -54.51 -29.02 -39.36
C GLU A 173 -53.10 -29.60 -39.59
N GLU A 174 -52.72 -29.87 -40.84
CA GLU A 174 -51.37 -30.32 -41.16
C GLU A 174 -50.31 -29.24 -40.88
N ILE A 175 -50.59 -27.96 -41.21
CA ILE A 175 -49.69 -26.87 -40.84
C ILE A 175 -49.54 -26.78 -39.32
N ASP A 176 -50.64 -26.84 -38.57
CA ASP A 176 -50.60 -26.77 -37.10
C ASP A 176 -49.78 -27.93 -36.51
N ARG A 177 -49.98 -29.15 -37.02
CA ARG A 177 -49.17 -30.32 -36.65
C ARG A 177 -47.68 -30.09 -36.92
N ILE A 178 -47.30 -29.59 -38.09
CA ILE A 178 -45.88 -29.33 -38.41
C ILE A 178 -45.30 -28.28 -37.45
N VAL A 179 -46.05 -27.22 -37.14
CA VAL A 179 -45.59 -26.18 -36.23
C VAL A 179 -45.38 -26.72 -34.82
N ILE A 180 -46.33 -27.51 -34.31
CA ILE A 180 -46.30 -28.02 -32.93
C ILE A 180 -45.33 -29.19 -32.78
N GLU A 181 -45.35 -30.16 -33.70
CA GLU A 181 -44.57 -31.40 -33.57
C GLU A 181 -43.15 -31.27 -34.12
N ASP A 182 -42.94 -30.49 -35.17
CA ASP A 182 -41.61 -30.39 -35.81
C ASP A 182 -40.88 -29.09 -35.42
N ILE A 183 -41.53 -27.92 -35.53
CA ILE A 183 -40.85 -26.63 -35.36
C ILE A 183 -40.63 -26.27 -33.89
N GLN A 184 -41.66 -26.38 -33.04
CA GLN A 184 -41.56 -26.00 -31.62
C GLN A 184 -40.44 -26.74 -30.87
N PRO A 185 -40.25 -28.06 -31.02
CA PRO A 185 -39.17 -28.77 -30.33
C PRO A 185 -37.77 -28.33 -30.80
N LEU A 186 -37.61 -27.98 -32.07
CA LEU A 186 -36.33 -27.49 -32.61
C LEU A 186 -35.94 -26.16 -31.96
N ILE A 187 -36.88 -25.21 -31.91
CA ILE A 187 -36.68 -23.92 -31.23
C ILE A 187 -36.34 -24.16 -29.76
N LEU A 188 -37.07 -25.05 -29.08
CA LEU A 188 -36.83 -25.34 -27.68
C LEU A 188 -35.43 -25.96 -27.44
N ALA A 189 -35.02 -26.91 -28.29
CA ALA A 189 -33.69 -27.52 -28.21
C ALA A 189 -32.57 -26.50 -28.40
N GLU A 190 -32.69 -25.62 -29.41
CA GLU A 190 -31.72 -24.56 -29.66
C GLU A 190 -31.63 -23.57 -28.48
N THR A 191 -32.77 -23.22 -27.88
CA THR A 191 -32.78 -22.35 -26.69
C THR A 191 -32.11 -23.00 -25.48
N PHE A 192 -32.26 -24.31 -25.28
CA PHE A 192 -31.59 -25.04 -24.21
C PHE A 192 -30.08 -25.14 -24.43
N GLU A 193 -29.64 -25.44 -25.66
CA GLU A 193 -28.21 -25.49 -25.99
C GLU A 193 -27.53 -24.11 -25.79
N ALA A 194 -28.21 -23.03 -26.16
CA ALA A 194 -27.75 -21.67 -25.92
C ALA A 194 -27.66 -21.33 -24.41
N LEU A 195 -28.61 -21.81 -23.60
CA LEU A 195 -28.60 -21.64 -22.14
C LEU A 195 -27.44 -22.41 -21.49
N ASP A 196 -27.22 -23.67 -21.86
CA ASP A 196 -26.11 -24.49 -21.35
C ASP A 196 -24.75 -23.88 -21.70
N GLY A 197 -24.59 -23.37 -22.92
CA GLY A 197 -23.39 -22.65 -23.35
C GLY A 197 -23.14 -21.37 -22.54
N ALA A 198 -24.22 -20.64 -22.21
CA ALA A 198 -24.14 -19.44 -21.37
C ALA A 198 -23.73 -19.78 -19.92
N GLU A 199 -24.30 -20.82 -19.31
CA GLU A 199 -23.96 -21.25 -17.95
C GLU A 199 -22.48 -21.67 -17.83
N ALA A 200 -21.99 -22.48 -18.77
CA ALA A 200 -20.58 -22.86 -18.81
C ALA A 200 -19.64 -21.65 -18.93
N SER A 201 -20.04 -20.61 -19.69
CA SER A 201 -19.26 -19.38 -19.80
C SER A 201 -19.20 -18.58 -18.49
N VAL A 202 -20.29 -18.57 -17.71
CA VAL A 202 -20.38 -17.90 -16.40
C VAL A 202 -19.49 -18.61 -15.37
N ASP A 203 -19.45 -19.93 -15.36
CA ASP A 203 -18.59 -20.70 -14.46
C ASP A 203 -17.10 -20.43 -14.71
N VAL A 204 -16.69 -20.42 -15.98
CA VAL A 204 -15.30 -20.09 -16.37
C VAL A 204 -14.95 -18.66 -15.96
N ALA A 205 -15.84 -17.70 -16.19
CA ALA A 205 -15.63 -16.30 -15.79
C ALA A 205 -15.53 -16.16 -14.27
N THR A 206 -16.39 -16.85 -13.52
CA THR A 206 -16.40 -16.84 -12.05
C THR A 206 -15.10 -17.42 -11.48
N LEU A 207 -14.63 -18.54 -12.02
CA LEU A 207 -13.33 -19.13 -11.65
C LEU A 207 -12.18 -18.17 -11.94
N ALA A 208 -12.18 -17.51 -13.10
CA ALA A 208 -11.15 -16.53 -13.46
C ALA A 208 -11.11 -15.35 -12.47
N VAL A 209 -12.27 -14.83 -12.04
CA VAL A 209 -12.36 -13.78 -11.02
C VAL A 209 -11.75 -14.23 -9.69
N PHE A 210 -12.07 -15.45 -9.22
CA PHE A 210 -11.47 -15.99 -7.99
C PHE A 210 -9.95 -16.14 -8.09
N ILE A 211 -9.43 -16.61 -9.22
CA ILE A 211 -7.97 -16.72 -9.46
C ILE A 211 -7.31 -15.34 -9.39
N LEU A 212 -7.91 -14.32 -10.02
CA LEU A 212 -7.39 -12.95 -9.99
C LEU A 212 -7.39 -12.35 -8.58
N ILE A 213 -8.44 -12.58 -7.79
CA ILE A 213 -8.51 -12.15 -6.39
C ILE A 213 -7.43 -12.85 -5.56
N ALA A 214 -7.28 -14.17 -5.71
CA ALA A 214 -6.27 -14.94 -5.00
C ALA A 214 -4.85 -14.49 -5.36
N LEU A 215 -4.57 -14.24 -6.65
CA LEU A 215 -3.30 -13.71 -7.11
C LEU A 215 -3.04 -12.31 -6.53
N GLY A 216 -4.06 -11.44 -6.54
CA GLY A 216 -3.98 -10.12 -5.92
C GLY A 216 -3.66 -10.19 -4.43
N ALA A 217 -4.28 -11.11 -3.68
CA ALA A 217 -4.03 -11.31 -2.25
C ALA A 217 -2.61 -11.82 -1.98
N VAL A 218 -2.10 -12.76 -2.80
CA VAL A 218 -0.73 -13.27 -2.68
C VAL A 218 0.30 -12.18 -2.98
N VAL A 219 0.11 -11.41 -4.05
CA VAL A 219 1.00 -10.30 -4.42
C VAL A 219 0.96 -9.20 -3.36
N GLY A 220 -0.24 -8.82 -2.90
CA GLY A 220 -0.43 -7.82 -1.86
C GLY A 220 0.19 -8.24 -0.52
N GLY A 221 -0.05 -9.48 -0.09
CA GLY A 221 0.55 -10.03 1.13
C GLY A 221 2.08 -10.14 1.03
N GLY A 222 2.60 -10.58 -0.12
CA GLY A 222 4.03 -10.67 -0.39
C GLY A 222 4.73 -9.30 -0.35
N THR A 223 4.18 -8.31 -1.03
CA THR A 223 4.72 -6.94 -1.02
C THR A 223 4.67 -6.31 0.37
N ALA A 224 3.57 -6.49 1.12
CA ALA A 224 3.47 -6.03 2.50
C ALA A 224 4.54 -6.66 3.41
N LEU A 225 4.79 -7.97 3.28
CA LEU A 225 5.85 -8.66 4.05
C LEU A 225 7.25 -8.15 3.69
N ILE A 226 7.51 -7.88 2.40
CA ILE A 226 8.79 -7.32 1.95
C ILE A 226 8.99 -5.93 2.55
N VAL A 227 8.00 -5.03 2.46
CA VAL A 227 8.06 -3.68 3.03
C VAL A 227 8.24 -3.72 4.55
N ALA A 228 7.49 -4.58 5.25
CA ALA A 228 7.63 -4.73 6.69
C ALA A 228 9.04 -5.15 7.10
N ARG A 229 9.65 -6.09 6.36
CA ARG A 229 11.00 -6.60 6.64
C ARG A 229 12.13 -5.65 6.22
N GLN A 230 12.02 -5.02 5.05
CA GLN A 230 13.08 -4.18 4.49
C GLN A 230 13.05 -2.74 5.01
N ILE A 231 11.87 -2.22 5.36
CA ILE A 231 11.72 -0.79 5.71
C ILE A 231 11.27 -0.63 7.17
N VAL A 232 10.11 -1.20 7.54
CA VAL A 232 9.49 -0.91 8.84
C VAL A 232 10.33 -1.41 10.00
N ASN A 233 10.73 -2.69 10.00
CA ASN A 233 11.48 -3.29 11.10
C ASN A 233 12.85 -2.62 11.35
N PRO A 234 13.69 -2.34 10.32
CA PRO A 234 14.91 -1.56 10.50
C PRO A 234 14.68 -0.16 11.08
N ILE A 235 13.67 0.57 10.62
CA ILE A 235 13.35 1.91 11.13
C ILE A 235 12.97 1.85 12.61
N VAL A 236 12.11 0.91 13.02
CA VAL A 236 11.73 0.73 14.43
C VAL A 236 12.96 0.44 15.31
N ARG A 237 13.88 -0.41 14.82
CA ARG A 237 15.15 -0.70 15.54
C ARG A 237 16.03 0.55 15.65
N LEU A 238 16.14 1.35 14.60
CA LEU A 238 16.87 2.62 14.64
C LEU A 238 16.26 3.61 15.64
N THR A 239 14.93 3.72 15.67
CA THR A 239 14.23 4.57 16.64
C THR A 239 14.54 4.14 18.07
N ASN A 240 14.57 2.83 18.36
CA ASN A 240 14.91 2.34 19.70
C ASN A 240 16.34 2.69 20.11
N VAL A 241 17.31 2.56 19.19
CA VAL A 241 18.70 2.95 19.43
C VAL A 241 18.82 4.46 19.66
N ALA A 242 18.06 5.28 18.91
CA ALA A 242 17.99 6.71 19.12
C ALA A 242 17.48 7.09 20.52
N VAL A 243 16.42 6.43 20.97
CA VAL A 243 15.87 6.61 22.31
C VAL A 243 16.89 6.24 23.39
N GLU A 244 17.60 5.11 23.23
CA GLU A 244 18.63 4.69 24.20
C GLU A 244 19.82 5.64 24.25
N LEU A 245 20.28 6.13 23.10
CA LEU A 245 21.30 7.19 23.03
C LEU A 245 20.84 8.47 23.74
N GLY A 246 19.56 8.85 23.57
CA GLY A 246 18.95 9.99 24.26
C GLY A 246 18.87 9.84 25.79
N LYS A 247 18.78 8.62 26.30
CA LYS A 247 18.82 8.32 27.75
C LYS A 247 20.24 8.29 28.34
N GLY A 248 21.27 8.50 27.53
CA GLY A 248 22.67 8.47 27.96
C GLY A 248 23.38 7.13 27.77
N ASN A 249 22.71 6.11 27.20
CA ASN A 249 23.37 4.86 26.81
C ASN A 249 24.13 5.05 25.48
N LEU A 250 25.28 5.71 25.57
CA LEU A 250 26.16 6.02 24.42
C LEU A 250 26.80 4.77 23.78
N GLY A 251 26.63 3.59 24.39
CA GLY A 251 27.05 2.29 23.86
C GLY A 251 26.04 1.65 22.90
N ALA A 252 24.79 2.12 22.84
CA ALA A 252 23.78 1.57 21.96
C ALA A 252 24.16 1.71 20.48
N ARG A 253 24.03 0.64 19.69
CA ARG A 253 24.36 0.62 18.26
C ARG A 253 23.22 0.03 17.45
N ALA A 254 22.97 0.63 16.29
CA ALA A 254 22.02 0.11 15.31
C ALA A 254 22.69 -0.90 14.39
N SER A 255 21.97 -1.95 14.04
CA SER A 255 22.44 -2.95 13.07
C SER A 255 22.33 -2.38 11.65
N ALA A 256 23.43 -2.32 10.92
CA ALA A 256 23.49 -1.90 9.52
C ALA A 256 23.48 -3.13 8.60
N GLU A 257 22.40 -3.90 8.64
CA GLU A 257 22.25 -5.14 7.86
C GLU A 257 21.99 -4.90 6.36
N THR A 258 21.47 -3.72 6.00
CA THR A 258 21.06 -3.40 4.63
C THR A 258 22.09 -2.53 3.92
N ASN A 259 22.28 -2.75 2.62
CA ASN A 259 23.15 -1.94 1.76
C ASN A 259 22.35 -0.83 1.04
N ASP A 260 21.52 -0.12 1.79
CA ASP A 260 20.61 0.92 1.31
C ASP A 260 20.74 2.21 2.14
N GLU A 261 19.83 3.16 1.94
CA GLU A 261 19.74 4.41 2.69
C GLU A 261 19.53 4.17 4.18
N ILE A 262 18.83 3.09 4.57
CA ILE A 262 18.59 2.74 5.97
C ILE A 262 19.88 2.23 6.63
N GLY A 263 20.66 1.41 5.93
CA GLY A 263 21.98 0.98 6.40
C GLY A 263 22.97 2.13 6.51
N THR A 264 22.94 3.05 5.55
CA THR A 264 23.73 4.29 5.61
C THR A 264 23.35 5.12 6.84
N LEU A 265 22.05 5.29 7.10
CA LEU A 265 21.54 5.99 8.27
C LEU A 265 21.95 5.30 9.58
N ALA A 266 21.89 3.97 9.64
CA ALA A 266 22.35 3.19 10.80
C ALA A 266 23.84 3.42 11.09
N ASN A 267 24.67 3.44 10.06
CA ASN A 267 26.09 3.74 10.18
C ASN A 267 26.35 5.18 10.66
N SER A 268 25.62 6.17 10.13
CA SER A 268 25.70 7.55 10.62
C SER A 268 25.31 7.67 12.10
N PHE A 269 24.26 6.96 12.52
CA PHE A 269 23.83 6.94 13.92
C PHE A 269 24.90 6.34 14.84
N ASN A 270 25.53 5.24 14.41
CA ASN A 270 26.62 4.60 15.13
C ASN A 270 27.85 5.50 15.24
N GLN A 271 28.20 6.23 14.17
CA GLN A 271 29.30 7.20 14.18
C GLN A 271 29.02 8.35 15.15
N MET A 272 27.80 8.88 15.19
CA MET A 272 27.40 9.92 16.13
C MET A 272 27.50 9.43 17.59
N GLY A 273 26.98 8.23 17.89
CA GLY A 273 27.10 7.62 19.21
C GLY A 273 28.55 7.42 19.64
N ALA A 274 29.41 6.94 18.74
CA ALA A 274 30.84 6.78 19.00
C ALA A 274 31.55 8.13 19.22
N ALA A 275 31.25 9.15 18.41
CA ALA A 275 31.80 10.49 18.60
C ALA A 275 31.40 11.07 19.96
N ARG A 276 30.14 10.89 20.37
CA ARG A 276 29.66 11.37 21.66
C ARG A 276 30.30 10.63 22.84
N GLN A 277 30.47 9.31 22.74
CA GLN A 277 31.19 8.53 23.76
C GLN A 277 32.65 8.99 23.91
N ARG A 278 33.35 9.24 22.79
CA ARG A 278 34.73 9.74 22.84
C ARG A 278 34.82 11.12 23.49
N ALA A 279 33.89 12.01 23.13
CA ALA A 279 33.82 13.34 23.74
C ALA A 279 33.56 13.27 25.25
N GLU A 280 32.69 12.36 25.71
CA GLU A 280 32.44 12.19 27.14
C GLU A 280 33.66 11.61 27.87
N ASN A 281 34.31 10.59 27.31
CA ASN A 281 35.53 10.02 27.90
C ASN A 281 36.65 11.06 27.99
N GLN A 282 36.82 11.88 26.95
CA GLN A 282 37.81 12.97 26.96
C GLN A 282 37.45 14.05 27.99
N ARG A 283 36.16 14.36 28.15
CA ARG A 283 35.69 15.30 29.18
C ARG A 283 36.00 14.79 30.59
N VAL A 284 35.77 13.50 30.85
CA VAL A 284 36.09 12.86 32.14
C VAL A 284 37.59 12.88 32.40
N ALA A 285 38.41 12.58 31.40
CA ALA A 285 39.87 12.64 31.53
C ALA A 285 40.38 14.06 31.84
N LEU A 286 39.86 15.07 31.14
CA LEU A 286 40.21 16.47 31.37
C LEU A 286 39.82 16.93 32.80
N ILE A 287 38.66 16.50 33.29
CA ILE A 287 38.23 16.81 34.65
C ILE A 287 39.18 16.19 35.68
N ALA A 288 39.64 14.96 35.45
CA ALA A 288 40.60 14.30 36.33
C ALA A 288 41.97 15.00 36.33
N GLU A 289 42.44 15.43 35.16
CA GLU A 289 43.69 16.19 35.02
C GLU A 289 43.60 17.56 35.70
N LEU A 290 42.51 18.31 35.49
CA LEU A 290 42.26 19.58 36.16
C LEU A 290 42.16 19.41 37.69
N ALA A 291 41.55 18.31 38.16
CA ALA A 291 41.49 18.02 39.58
C ALA A 291 42.89 17.75 40.16
N ALA A 292 43.76 17.06 39.44
CA ALA A 292 45.14 16.82 39.86
C ALA A 292 45.96 18.12 39.90
N GLN A 293 45.87 18.96 38.87
CA GLN A 293 46.55 20.26 38.83
C GLN A 293 46.07 21.20 39.96
N ASN A 294 44.76 21.24 40.22
CA ASN A 294 44.22 22.03 41.32
C ASN A 294 44.72 21.54 42.68
N ALA A 295 44.90 20.23 42.86
CA ALA A 295 45.46 19.66 44.09
C ALA A 295 46.93 20.04 44.27
N GLU A 296 47.73 20.01 43.20
CA GLU A 296 49.13 20.44 43.20
C GLU A 296 49.27 21.94 43.51
N LEU A 297 48.45 22.79 42.86
CA LEU A 297 48.41 24.22 43.14
C LEU A 297 48.06 24.51 44.60
N ALA A 298 47.08 23.79 45.16
CA ALA A 298 46.70 23.95 46.56
C ALA A 298 47.85 23.57 47.52
N GLN A 299 48.65 22.54 47.20
CA GLN A 299 49.84 22.19 47.98
C GLN A 299 50.91 23.27 47.91
N LEU A 300 51.14 23.85 46.72
CA LEU A 300 52.10 24.94 46.54
C LEU A 300 51.70 26.19 47.33
N ASP A 301 50.42 26.55 47.29
CA ASP A 301 49.87 27.66 48.09
C ASP A 301 50.07 27.42 49.59
N GLU A 302 49.82 26.20 50.08
CA GLU A 302 50.05 25.85 51.49
C GLU A 302 51.54 25.98 51.90
N LEU A 303 52.47 25.49 51.05
CA LEU A 303 53.91 25.62 51.29
C LEU A 303 54.35 27.09 51.32
N LYS A 304 53.81 27.91 50.42
CA LYS A 304 54.07 29.34 50.37
C LYS A 304 53.58 30.05 51.62
N ASP A 305 52.36 29.74 52.07
CA ASP A 305 51.79 30.33 53.30
C ASP A 305 52.61 29.93 54.54
N ASN A 306 53.03 28.67 54.63
CA ASN A 306 53.92 28.18 55.68
C ASN A 306 55.28 28.90 55.66
N PHE A 307 55.87 29.10 54.48
CA PHE A 307 57.13 29.82 54.32
C PHE A 307 57.00 31.29 54.77
N LEU A 308 55.98 32.01 54.27
CA LEU A 308 55.74 33.41 54.64
C LEU A 308 55.50 33.59 56.14
N SER A 309 54.78 32.64 56.76
CA SER A 309 54.58 32.61 58.20
C SER A 309 55.89 32.42 58.96
N SER A 310 56.73 31.47 58.53
CA SER A 310 58.04 31.20 59.14
C SER A 310 58.99 32.41 59.03
N VAL A 311 59.09 33.02 57.85
CA VAL A 311 59.93 34.22 57.63
C VAL A 311 59.45 35.38 58.51
N SER A 312 58.13 35.60 58.57
CA SER A 312 57.55 36.65 59.41
C SER A 312 57.88 36.45 60.89
N HIS A 313 57.88 35.20 61.38
CA HIS A 313 58.24 34.88 62.75
C HIS A 313 59.72 35.13 63.02
N GLU A 314 60.61 34.62 62.16
CA GLU A 314 62.06 34.79 62.28
C GLU A 314 62.51 36.26 62.16
N LEU A 315 61.75 37.12 61.47
CA LEU A 315 61.98 38.57 61.45
C LEU A 315 61.47 39.27 62.72
N ARG A 316 60.32 38.83 63.26
CA ARG A 316 59.70 39.48 64.43
C ARG A 316 60.53 39.30 65.69
N THR A 317 61.14 38.14 65.90
CA THR A 317 61.98 37.85 67.08
C THR A 317 63.17 38.82 67.25
N PRO A 318 64.09 38.97 66.28
CA PRO A 318 65.21 39.91 66.38
C PRO A 318 64.73 41.35 66.48
N LEU A 319 63.69 41.72 65.72
CA LEU A 319 63.13 43.07 65.77
C LEU A 319 62.57 43.43 67.15
N THR A 320 61.90 42.47 67.81
CA THR A 320 61.38 42.65 69.17
C THR A 320 62.52 42.77 70.18
N ALA A 321 63.58 42.00 70.04
CA ALA A 321 64.76 42.08 70.89
C ALA A 321 65.52 43.41 70.73
N ILE A 322 65.69 43.88 69.49
CA ILE A 322 66.27 45.20 69.18
C ILE A 322 65.41 46.30 69.81
N LYS A 323 64.09 46.26 69.55
CA LYS A 323 63.16 47.27 70.05
C LYS A 323 63.14 47.30 71.58
N GLY A 324 63.02 46.15 72.25
CA GLY A 324 63.03 46.07 73.71
C GLY A 324 64.35 46.53 74.32
N SER A 325 65.49 46.17 73.70
CA SER A 325 66.81 46.65 74.15
C SER A 325 66.95 48.16 73.97
N ALA A 326 66.43 48.72 72.87
CA ALA A 326 66.44 50.16 72.62
C ALA A 326 65.49 50.91 73.57
N GLU A 327 64.30 50.36 73.86
CA GLU A 327 63.35 50.91 74.83
C GLU A 327 63.97 50.99 76.23
N ILE A 328 64.72 49.97 76.67
CA ILE A 328 65.44 49.98 77.96
C ILE A 328 66.58 51.02 77.99
N LEU A 329 67.31 51.18 76.88
CA LEU A 329 68.39 52.17 76.78
C LEU A 329 67.90 53.62 76.75
N LEU A 330 66.65 53.84 76.37
CA LEU A 330 66.01 55.15 76.33
C LEU A 330 65.37 55.56 77.66
N ASP A 331 65.28 54.64 78.63
CA ASP A 331 64.75 54.93 79.97
C ASP A 331 65.81 55.66 80.82
N GLU A 332 65.43 56.76 81.46
CA GLU A 332 66.38 57.68 82.14
C GLU A 332 66.82 57.21 83.55
N ASP A 333 66.25 56.10 84.04
CA ASP A 333 66.52 55.58 85.37
C ASP A 333 67.67 54.54 85.40
N GLY A 334 68.87 54.99 85.79
CA GLY A 334 69.86 54.16 86.48
C GLY A 334 70.48 52.98 85.72
N VAL A 335 70.55 53.02 84.38
CA VAL A 335 71.27 52.01 83.59
C VAL A 335 72.78 52.16 83.82
N THR A 336 73.44 51.12 84.32
CA THR A 336 74.90 51.12 84.46
C THR A 336 75.58 51.01 83.09
N GLU A 337 76.82 51.51 82.96
CA GLU A 337 77.59 51.43 81.72
C GLU A 337 77.76 49.99 81.21
N GLU A 338 77.81 49.01 82.12
CA GLU A 338 77.86 47.59 81.82
C GLU A 338 76.55 47.08 81.19
N VAL A 339 75.40 47.47 81.74
CA VAL A 339 74.08 47.11 81.21
C VAL A 339 73.82 47.82 79.88
N GLN A 340 74.29 49.07 79.73
CA GLN A 340 74.22 49.82 78.49
C GLN A 340 74.99 49.12 77.36
N ASN A 341 76.24 48.73 77.63
CA ASN A 341 77.06 47.98 76.68
C ASN A 341 76.45 46.61 76.33
N GLN A 342 75.81 45.94 77.29
CA GLN A 342 75.10 44.68 77.05
C GLN A 342 73.93 44.85 76.07
N PHE A 343 73.07 45.85 76.26
CA PHE A 343 71.93 46.09 75.36
C PHE A 343 72.36 46.60 73.99
N LEU A 344 73.38 47.46 73.91
CA LEU A 344 73.98 47.87 72.62
C LEU A 344 74.56 46.66 71.88
N THR A 345 75.19 45.73 72.60
CA THR A 345 75.67 44.47 72.02
C THR A 345 74.51 43.61 71.50
N ILE A 346 73.41 43.49 72.25
CA ILE A 346 72.21 42.75 71.80
C ILE A 346 71.63 43.39 70.52
N ILE A 347 71.49 44.71 70.47
CA ILE A 347 71.01 45.41 69.28
C ILE A 347 71.91 45.13 68.08
N ASN A 348 73.23 45.20 68.25
CA ASN A 348 74.18 44.97 67.17
C ASN A 348 74.11 43.52 66.65
N VAL A 349 74.13 42.53 67.56
CA VAL A 349 74.05 41.11 67.20
C VAL A 349 72.72 40.76 66.51
N GLU A 350 71.59 41.28 67.00
CA GLU A 350 70.29 41.03 66.39
C GLU A 350 70.11 41.80 65.07
N SER A 351 70.75 42.96 64.89
CA SER A 351 70.79 43.68 63.61
C SER A 351 71.62 42.94 62.56
N ASP A 352 72.76 42.37 62.95
CA ASP A 352 73.57 41.49 62.10
C ASP A 352 72.82 40.20 61.76
N ARG A 353 72.00 39.68 62.68
CA ARG A 353 71.13 38.53 62.42
C ARG A 353 70.01 38.87 61.43
N LEU A 354 69.33 40.00 61.60
CA LEU A 354 68.28 40.46 60.69
C LEU A 354 68.82 40.67 59.28
N THR A 355 69.99 41.31 59.17
CA THR A 355 70.66 41.57 57.88
C THR A 355 70.97 40.27 57.15
N ARG A 356 71.49 39.26 57.86
CA ARG A 356 71.71 37.93 57.29
C ARG A 356 70.40 37.29 56.82
N LEU A 357 69.36 37.31 57.64
CA LEU A 357 68.07 36.72 57.29
C LEU A 357 67.42 37.39 56.07
N ILE A 358 67.51 38.72 55.95
CA ILE A 358 67.02 39.46 54.78
C ILE A 358 67.79 39.05 53.52
N ASN A 359 69.12 38.98 53.61
CA ASN A 359 69.95 38.56 52.49
C ASN A 359 69.66 37.11 52.09
N ASP A 360 69.47 36.20 53.04
CA ASP A 360 69.12 34.80 52.77
C ASP A 360 67.77 34.70 52.03
N VAL A 361 66.77 35.51 52.40
CA VAL A 361 65.46 35.56 51.71
C VAL A 361 65.58 36.18 50.31
N LEU A 362 66.38 37.24 50.16
CA LEU A 362 66.62 37.88 48.85
C LEU A 362 67.40 36.97 47.91
N ASP A 363 68.40 36.26 48.41
CA ASP A 363 69.15 35.25 47.65
C ASP A 363 68.19 34.14 47.21
N LEU A 364 67.35 33.62 48.11
CA LEU A 364 66.33 32.61 47.75
C LEU A 364 65.36 33.09 46.66
N ALA A 365 64.82 34.31 46.80
CA ALA A 365 63.92 34.89 45.80
C ALA A 365 64.59 35.10 44.43
N ARG A 366 65.89 35.43 44.41
CA ARG A 366 66.68 35.53 43.18
C ARG A 366 66.90 34.17 42.52
N TYR A 367 67.12 33.12 43.31
CA TYR A 367 67.21 31.75 42.83
C TYR A 367 65.86 31.26 42.26
N GLU A 368 64.73 31.56 42.90
CA GLU A 368 63.39 31.17 42.40
C GLU A 368 62.99 31.92 41.11
N ALA A 369 63.47 33.15 40.92
CA ALA A 369 63.14 33.96 39.75
C ALA A 369 63.99 33.63 38.49
N ASP A 370 64.90 32.65 38.55
CA ASP A 370 65.89 32.36 37.50
C ASP A 370 66.73 33.60 37.10
N GLN A 371 66.87 34.56 38.01
CA GLN A 371 67.57 35.84 37.77
C GLN A 371 69.04 35.81 38.20
N GLU A 372 69.55 34.67 38.66
CA GLU A 372 70.92 34.56 39.13
C GLU A 372 71.91 34.35 37.97
N ILE A 373 72.94 35.20 37.95
CA ILE A 373 74.00 35.15 36.95
C ILE A 373 75.15 34.33 37.52
N TRP A 374 75.39 33.16 36.96
CA TRP A 374 76.52 32.29 37.30
C TRP A 374 77.79 32.77 36.58
N ASN A 375 78.88 32.94 37.33
CA ASN A 375 80.19 33.26 36.76
C ASN A 375 81.12 32.05 36.87
N ASP A 376 80.79 30.97 36.15
CA ASP A 376 81.57 29.74 36.17
C ASP A 376 82.90 29.91 35.44
N GLN A 377 83.99 29.67 36.18
CA GLN A 377 85.36 29.70 35.66
C GLN A 377 86.13 28.50 36.22
N PRO A 378 87.21 28.02 35.56
CA PRO A 378 88.08 26.99 36.11
C PRO A 378 88.78 27.54 37.36
N ASN A 379 88.43 26.98 38.51
CA ASN A 379 88.95 27.39 39.81
C ASN A 379 89.60 26.19 40.52
N PRO A 380 90.82 26.34 41.05
CA PRO A 380 91.47 25.29 41.83
C PRO A 380 90.73 25.08 43.16
N MET A 381 90.29 23.85 43.43
CA MET A 381 89.52 23.52 44.64
C MET A 381 90.29 23.82 45.94
N SER A 382 91.63 23.79 45.90
CA SER A 382 92.48 24.19 47.02
C SER A 382 92.20 25.61 47.50
N ASP A 383 91.94 26.52 46.56
CA ASP A 383 91.83 27.95 46.84
C ASP A 383 90.43 28.28 47.37
N ILE A 384 89.40 27.61 46.84
CA ILE A 384 88.02 27.75 47.33
C ILE A 384 87.91 27.19 48.75
N VAL A 385 88.40 25.96 48.98
CA VAL A 385 88.37 25.33 50.31
C VAL A 385 89.25 26.10 51.30
N GLY A 386 90.43 26.55 50.85
CA GLY A 386 91.32 27.38 51.66
C GLY A 386 90.65 28.68 52.10
N SER A 387 89.96 29.37 51.19
CA SER A 387 89.22 30.61 51.48
C SER A 387 88.06 30.37 52.46
N ALA A 388 87.28 29.31 52.25
CA ALA A 388 86.18 28.96 53.15
C ALA A 388 86.67 28.64 54.57
N VAL A 389 87.77 27.86 54.67
CA VAL A 389 88.38 27.47 55.95
C VAL A 389 89.00 28.68 56.66
N ALA A 390 89.65 29.59 55.92
CA ALA A 390 90.15 30.84 56.48
C ALA A 390 89.01 31.71 57.04
N GLY A 391 87.87 31.78 56.33
CA GLY A 391 86.68 32.52 56.76
C GLY A 391 86.09 32.02 58.09
N ILE A 392 86.15 30.71 58.36
CA ILE A 392 85.65 30.11 59.61
C ILE A 392 86.71 29.94 60.70
N GLN A 393 87.98 30.23 60.40
CA GLN A 393 89.11 29.96 61.30
C GLN A 393 88.98 30.72 62.63
N SER A 394 88.56 32.00 62.57
CA SER A 394 88.32 32.81 63.77
C SER A 394 87.21 32.23 64.65
N LEU A 395 86.11 31.77 64.05
CA LEU A 395 85.01 31.11 64.76
C LEU A 395 85.44 29.78 65.39
N ALA A 396 86.26 28.99 64.69
CA ALA A 396 86.80 27.74 65.20
C ALA A 396 87.73 27.96 66.41
N ILE A 397 88.61 28.96 66.34
CA ILE A 397 89.51 29.33 67.45
C ILE A 397 88.72 29.78 68.68
N GLN A 398 87.70 30.63 68.50
CA GLN A 398 86.83 31.08 69.59
C GLN A 398 86.09 29.91 70.28
N LYS A 399 85.77 28.85 69.54
CA LYS A 399 85.12 27.64 70.07
C LYS A 399 86.09 26.53 70.48
N HIS A 400 87.41 26.78 70.43
CA HIS A 400 88.49 25.82 70.70
C HIS A 400 88.40 24.52 69.88
N LEU A 401 87.99 24.63 68.62
CA LEU A 401 87.91 23.50 67.70
C LEU A 401 89.13 23.44 66.79
N ASP A 402 89.63 22.23 66.58
CA ASP A 402 90.72 21.94 65.65
C ASP A 402 90.13 21.63 64.26
N VAL A 403 90.44 22.46 63.27
CA VAL A 403 89.96 22.30 61.89
C VAL A 403 91.13 21.80 61.05
N SER A 404 91.07 20.52 60.67
CA SER A 404 92.05 19.92 59.77
C SER A 404 91.47 19.81 58.36
N VAL A 405 92.19 20.32 57.37
CA VAL A 405 91.86 20.15 55.95
C VAL A 405 92.76 19.06 55.38
N SER A 406 92.16 18.08 54.70
CA SER A 406 92.88 17.07 53.94
C SER A 406 92.42 17.14 52.50
N LEU A 407 93.31 17.50 51.59
CA LEU A 407 93.07 17.58 50.15
C LEU A 407 94.09 16.67 49.46
N ASP A 408 93.64 15.90 48.46
CA ASP A 408 94.55 15.12 47.61
C ASP A 408 95.34 16.08 46.70
N SER A 409 96.64 15.84 46.53
CA SER A 409 97.55 16.73 45.80
C SER A 409 97.34 16.78 44.28
N ASP A 410 96.37 16.03 43.76
CA ASP A 410 96.11 15.83 42.31
C ASP A 410 94.67 16.26 41.93
N LEU A 411 94.08 17.18 42.70
CA LEU A 411 92.75 17.71 42.45
C LEU A 411 92.77 18.62 41.20
N SER A 412 91.98 18.26 40.19
CA SER A 412 91.80 19.07 38.98
C SER A 412 90.99 20.34 39.25
N ASP A 413 91.20 21.36 38.41
CA ASP A 413 90.39 22.58 38.43
C ASP A 413 88.91 22.25 38.20
N VAL A 414 88.04 22.91 38.97
CA VAL A 414 86.59 22.73 38.89
C VAL A 414 85.98 23.96 38.25
N TRP A 415 85.11 23.75 37.26
CA TRP A 415 84.33 24.81 36.66
C TRP A 415 83.16 25.16 37.58
N CYS A 416 83.29 26.27 38.30
CA CYS A 416 82.26 26.76 39.20
C CYS A 416 82.41 28.26 39.47
N ASP A 417 81.33 28.89 39.90
CA ASP A 417 81.37 30.19 40.54
C ASP A 417 82.05 30.08 41.92
N GLN A 418 83.25 30.67 42.02
CA GLN A 418 84.07 30.62 43.24
C GLN A 418 83.35 31.19 44.46
N ASP A 419 82.64 32.31 44.30
CA ASP A 419 81.99 33.01 45.42
C ASP A 419 80.81 32.19 45.96
N LYS A 420 80.02 31.59 45.07
CA LYS A 420 78.87 30.76 45.46
C LYS A 420 79.29 29.47 46.14
N ILE A 421 80.28 28.75 45.60
CA ILE A 421 80.78 27.53 46.24
C ILE A 421 81.44 27.87 47.59
N ASN A 422 82.17 28.98 47.67
CA ASN A 422 82.71 29.46 48.94
C ASN A 422 81.60 29.79 49.96
N GLN A 423 80.50 30.42 49.54
CA GLN A 423 79.32 30.68 50.38
C GLN A 423 78.69 29.37 50.90
N VAL A 424 78.50 28.36 50.03
CA VAL A 424 77.99 27.04 50.43
C VAL A 424 78.91 26.37 51.46
N LEU A 425 80.21 26.30 51.17
CA LEU A 425 81.19 25.69 52.06
C LEU A 425 81.26 26.42 53.40
N THR A 426 81.28 27.76 53.38
CA THR A 426 81.28 28.59 54.59
C THR A 426 80.01 28.38 55.42
N ASN A 427 78.83 28.29 54.79
CA ASN A 427 77.57 28.02 55.47
C ASN A 427 77.53 26.63 56.11
N LEU A 428 77.99 25.59 55.40
CA LEU A 428 78.09 24.23 55.93
C LEU A 428 79.09 24.12 57.07
N LEU A 429 80.29 24.69 56.91
CA LEU A 429 81.34 24.68 57.94
C LEU A 429 80.93 25.48 59.18
N SER A 430 80.29 26.64 58.99
CA SER A 430 79.73 27.45 60.08
C SER A 430 78.65 26.68 60.85
N ASN A 431 77.73 26.00 60.16
CA ASN A 431 76.75 25.13 60.79
C ASN A 431 77.41 23.97 61.55
N ALA A 432 78.41 23.32 60.96
CA ALA A 432 79.13 22.22 61.60
C ALA A 432 79.86 22.67 62.89
N ILE A 433 80.51 23.84 62.87
CA ILE A 433 81.10 24.46 64.05
C ILE A 433 80.03 24.78 65.09
N LYS A 434 78.90 25.37 64.70
CA LYS A 434 77.80 25.73 65.60
C LYS A 434 77.25 24.51 66.36
N PHE A 435 77.00 23.39 65.67
CA PHE A 435 76.39 22.19 66.25
C PHE A 435 77.36 21.17 66.85
N THR A 436 78.67 21.42 66.81
CA THR A 436 79.66 20.58 67.50
C THR A 436 79.78 20.98 68.97
N SER A 437 79.35 20.12 69.89
CA SER A 437 79.22 20.43 71.33
C SER A 437 80.39 20.00 72.21
N ASN A 438 81.34 19.19 71.72
CA ASN A 438 82.45 18.66 72.52
C ASN A 438 83.78 18.75 71.77
N ALA A 439 84.84 19.21 72.46
CA ALA A 439 86.22 19.33 71.99
C ALA A 439 86.95 17.98 71.83
N VAL A 440 86.27 16.97 71.28
CA VAL A 440 86.89 15.70 70.88
C VAL A 440 87.14 15.77 69.38
N ARG A 441 88.30 16.32 69.00
CA ARG A 441 88.89 16.34 67.64
C ARG A 441 87.90 16.00 66.52
N SER A 442 87.08 16.98 66.14
CA SER A 442 86.20 16.89 64.97
C SER A 442 87.05 16.98 63.70
N ARG A 443 87.55 15.83 63.23
CA ARG A 443 88.28 15.75 61.96
C ARG A 443 87.28 15.84 60.81
N TYR A 444 87.15 17.00 60.19
CA TYR A 444 86.41 17.17 58.94
C TYR A 444 87.22 16.59 57.79
N LEU A 445 86.95 15.33 57.44
CA LEU A 445 87.49 14.70 56.23
C LEU A 445 86.60 15.10 55.04
N LEU A 446 87.02 16.11 54.27
CA LEU A 446 86.62 16.17 52.86
C LEU A 446 87.33 15.02 52.13
N ARG A 447 86.70 13.85 52.13
CA ARG A 447 87.07 12.78 51.20
C ARG A 447 86.35 13.01 49.88
N SER A 448 87.10 13.00 48.79
CA SER A 448 86.59 12.87 47.42
C SER A 448 85.88 11.52 47.25
N HIS A 449 84.66 11.40 47.78
CA HIS A 449 83.78 10.25 47.55
C HIS A 449 82.48 10.70 46.88
N LEU A 450 82.63 11.56 45.88
CA LEU A 450 81.70 11.66 44.76
C LEU A 450 82.55 11.63 43.49
N PRO A 451 82.14 10.91 42.43
CA PRO A 451 82.75 11.13 41.13
C PRO A 451 82.45 12.58 40.81
N LEU A 452 83.47 13.45 40.86
CA LEU A 452 83.42 14.69 40.11
C LEU A 452 83.17 14.23 38.67
N VAL A 453 81.91 14.35 38.24
CA VAL A 453 81.56 14.30 36.84
C VAL A 453 82.49 15.31 36.20
N ALA A 454 83.48 14.81 35.47
CA ALA A 454 84.34 15.65 34.67
C ALA A 454 83.42 16.59 33.88
N PRO A 455 83.54 17.92 34.01
CA PRO A 455 82.89 18.78 33.05
C PRO A 455 83.59 18.49 31.74
N ALA A 456 82.90 17.78 30.85
CA ALA A 456 83.27 17.69 29.47
C ALA A 456 83.54 19.12 29.01
N VAL A 457 84.77 19.37 28.58
CA VAL A 457 85.25 20.64 28.03
C VAL A 457 84.43 20.93 26.77
N THR A 458 83.24 21.50 26.95
CA THR A 458 82.38 22.03 25.89
C THR A 458 81.32 22.94 26.52
N PRO A 459 81.14 24.18 26.03
CA PRO A 459 80.10 25.07 26.52
C PRO A 459 78.70 24.53 26.17
N PRO A 460 77.68 24.65 27.04
CA PRO A 460 76.31 24.37 26.64
C PRO A 460 75.81 25.50 25.74
N SER A 461 75.60 25.21 24.46
CA SER A 461 74.86 26.08 23.56
C SER A 461 73.40 26.14 24.00
N ARG A 462 72.95 27.28 24.52
CA ARG A 462 71.51 27.55 24.73
C ARG A 462 70.84 27.79 23.36
N SER A 463 70.33 26.72 22.74
CA SER A 463 69.21 26.82 21.80
C SER A 463 68.00 26.14 22.43
N GLY A 464 66.97 26.92 22.71
CA GLY A 464 65.76 26.43 23.36
C GLY A 464 65.03 25.38 22.54
N SER A 465 64.53 24.35 23.22
CA SER A 465 63.18 23.80 23.08
C SER A 465 62.99 22.65 24.09
N PRO A 466 61.75 22.39 24.55
CA PRO A 466 61.47 21.69 25.80
C PRO A 466 61.19 20.20 25.56
N ILE A 467 61.84 19.30 26.30
CA ILE A 467 61.42 17.89 26.45
C ILE A 467 61.86 17.45 27.86
N THR A 468 60.93 17.35 28.81
CA THR A 468 60.20 16.14 29.26
C THR A 468 61.04 15.20 30.12
N GLU A 469 60.48 14.92 31.31
CA GLU A 469 60.72 13.84 32.29
C GLU A 469 61.82 12.80 32.00
N LEU A 470 62.59 12.45 33.05
CA LEU A 470 62.65 11.09 33.62
C LEU A 470 63.72 10.97 34.72
N GLY A 471 63.31 10.43 35.87
CA GLY A 471 64.15 9.59 36.74
C GLY A 471 64.42 10.09 38.15
#